data_AF-A0A2V6HHQ2-F1
#
_entry.id   AF-A0A2V6HHQ2-F1
#
_cell.length_a   1.000
_cell.length_b   1.000
_cell.length_c   1.000
_cell.angle_alpha   90.00
_cell.angle_beta   90.00
_cell.angle_gamma   90.00
#
_symmetry.space_group_name_H-M   'P 1'
#
loop_
_entity.id
_entity.type
_entity.pdbx_description
1 polymer ?
#
loop_
_entity_poly.entity_id
_entity_poly.type
_entity_poly.pdbx_seq_one_letter_code
_entity_poly.pdbx_strand_id
1 'polypeptide(L)'
;MLVQSNRLEVIQNAFPKEGLFAEKDWLLSPDAFSIDKKFLTELEQLGHRLFVFQRACNQLYQLSVKGKQPAWVARYLDAGKPVELIEFSRRKEIRDDLPRVIRPDLILTDEGYIIAEIDSVPGGIGLTGWLNQTYSGFDRGVVGGENGMLDGFESVLPKGGDVVISQEAATYRPEMAWIAARLNQRHAVAGVGYPGSIRNSESAGESSSRHQSSRISKRKCGSRFSGCSRCENSGDETWATNISSNYKK
;
A
#
# COMPACT_ATOMS: atom_id res chain seq x y z
N MET A 1 20.18 21.79 25.30
CA MET A 1 18.98 21.09 25.82
C MET A 1 17.67 21.78 25.45
N LEU A 2 17.50 23.10 25.62
CA LEU A 2 16.24 23.80 25.32
C LEU A 2 15.73 23.68 23.86
N VAL A 3 16.62 23.58 22.87
CA VAL A 3 16.24 23.48 21.43
C VAL A 3 15.72 22.08 21.07
N GLN A 4 16.26 21.02 21.67
CA GLN A 4 15.84 19.64 21.39
C GLN A 4 14.47 19.31 22.00
N SER A 5 14.20 19.81 23.21
CA SER A 5 12.88 19.68 23.85
C SER A 5 11.77 20.34 23.02
N ASN A 6 12.07 21.48 22.38
CA ASN A 6 11.11 22.16 21.50
C ASN A 6 10.83 21.35 20.22
N ARG A 7 11.86 20.78 19.56
CA ARG A 7 11.65 19.96 18.36
C ARG A 7 10.74 18.76 18.62
N LEU A 8 11.01 18.00 19.69
CA LEU A 8 10.21 16.82 20.02
C LEU A 8 8.75 17.18 20.28
N GLU A 9 8.51 18.26 21.02
CA GLU A 9 7.16 18.76 21.30
C GLU A 9 6.43 19.18 20.01
N VAL A 10 7.11 19.88 19.10
CA VAL A 10 6.53 20.25 17.79
C VAL A 10 6.18 19.01 16.96
N ILE A 11 7.05 17.99 16.95
CA ILE A 11 6.81 16.74 16.22
C ILE A 11 5.61 15.99 16.82
N GLN A 12 5.54 15.89 18.14
CA GLN A 12 4.41 15.27 18.86
C GLN A 12 3.10 16.00 18.57
N ASN A 13 3.11 17.33 18.60
CA ASN A 13 1.93 18.15 18.32
C ASN A 13 1.51 18.13 16.84
N ALA A 14 2.42 17.80 15.93
CA ALA A 14 2.14 17.64 14.50
C ALA A 14 1.56 16.27 14.14
N PHE A 15 1.52 15.31 15.08
CA PHE A 15 1.00 13.97 14.82
C PHE A 15 -0.52 14.03 14.48
N PRO A 16 -1.00 13.35 13.43
CA PRO A 16 -2.41 13.40 13.05
C PRO A 16 -3.31 12.88 14.18
N LYS A 17 -4.41 13.58 14.47
CA LYS A 17 -5.35 13.20 15.54
C LYS A 17 -6.05 11.87 15.26
N GLU A 18 -6.26 11.57 13.98
CA GLU A 18 -6.83 10.33 13.48
C GLU A 18 -5.83 9.15 13.54
N GLY A 19 -4.56 9.44 13.85
CA GLY A 19 -3.46 8.49 13.84
C GLY A 19 -2.97 8.14 12.43
N LEU A 20 -1.82 7.45 12.38
CA LEU A 20 -1.26 6.87 11.17
C LEU A 20 -1.28 5.34 11.21
N PHE A 21 -1.42 4.77 12.41
CA PHE A 21 -1.63 3.35 12.65
C PHE A 21 -2.62 3.20 13.80
N ALA A 22 -3.58 2.29 13.65
CA ALA A 22 -4.42 1.91 14.78
C ALA A 22 -3.58 1.16 15.83
N GLU A 23 -3.86 1.43 17.11
CA GLU A 23 -3.43 0.60 18.26
C GLU A 23 -1.91 0.52 18.52
N LYS A 24 -1.11 1.48 18.02
CA LYS A 24 0.34 1.53 18.29
C LYS A 24 0.79 2.86 18.86
N ASP A 25 1.55 2.80 19.96
CA ASP A 25 2.30 3.94 20.48
C ASP A 25 3.60 4.13 19.69
N TRP A 26 3.86 5.38 19.30
CA TRP A 26 5.01 5.74 18.48
C TRP A 26 6.09 6.42 19.32
N LEU A 27 7.27 5.82 19.36
CA LEU A 27 8.46 6.47 19.88
C LEU A 27 9.03 7.39 18.81
N LEU A 28 9.09 8.68 19.12
CA LEU A 28 9.55 9.72 18.21
C LEU A 28 10.93 10.21 18.63
N SER A 29 11.81 10.38 17.63
CA SER A 29 13.10 11.05 17.81
C SER A 29 12.95 12.55 17.51
N PRO A 30 13.68 13.44 18.20
CA PRO A 30 13.79 14.84 17.77
C PRO A 30 14.63 15.00 16.48
N ASP A 31 15.47 14.01 16.16
CA ASP A 31 16.47 14.08 15.11
C ASP A 31 16.27 12.98 14.06
N ALA A 32 16.40 13.33 12.78
CA ALA A 32 16.36 12.38 11.68
C ALA A 32 17.58 11.44 11.72
N PHE A 33 17.39 10.19 11.30
CA PHE A 33 18.49 9.25 11.17
C PHE A 33 19.42 9.69 10.04
N SER A 34 20.68 9.99 10.39
CA SER A 34 21.67 10.48 9.44
C SER A 34 22.25 9.34 8.61
N ILE A 35 22.29 9.53 7.29
CA ILE A 35 22.96 8.62 6.36
C ILE A 35 23.98 9.38 5.52
N ASP A 36 25.07 8.72 5.14
CA ASP A 36 26.05 9.32 4.26
C ASP A 36 25.59 9.29 2.78
N LYS A 37 26.27 10.07 1.93
CA LYS A 37 25.94 10.18 0.51
C LYS A 37 26.14 8.88 -0.25
N LYS A 38 27.14 8.08 0.13
CA LYS A 38 27.44 6.81 -0.54
C LYS A 38 26.29 5.83 -0.31
N PHE A 39 25.85 5.70 0.94
CA PHE A 39 24.73 4.84 1.30
C PHE A 39 23.42 5.32 0.64
N LEU A 40 23.16 6.63 0.60
CA LEU A 40 22.00 7.17 -0.12
C LEU A 40 21.98 6.74 -1.61
N THR A 41 23.11 6.87 -2.32
CA THR A 41 23.21 6.44 -3.72
C THR A 41 22.97 4.94 -3.88
N GLU A 42 23.40 4.12 -2.93
CA GLU A 42 23.11 2.68 -2.93
C GLU A 42 21.62 2.41 -2.73
N LEU A 43 20.95 3.11 -1.82
CA LEU A 43 19.50 3.00 -1.58
C LEU A 43 18.68 3.37 -2.82
N GLU A 44 19.05 4.45 -3.52
CA GLU A 44 18.36 4.86 -4.76
C GLU A 44 18.45 3.80 -5.86
N GLN A 45 19.57 3.09 -5.95
CA GLN A 45 19.75 1.99 -6.90
C GLN A 45 19.07 0.70 -6.45
N LEU A 46 18.96 0.49 -5.14
CA LEU A 46 18.41 -0.73 -4.54
C LEU A 46 16.95 -0.95 -4.96
N GLY A 47 16.12 0.09 -4.97
CA GLY A 47 14.71 -0.03 -5.35
C GLY A 47 14.52 -0.68 -6.74
N HIS A 48 15.29 -0.24 -7.73
CA HIS A 48 15.25 -0.85 -9.07
C HIS A 48 15.73 -2.31 -9.08
N ARG A 49 16.83 -2.61 -8.37
CA ARG A 49 17.37 -3.97 -8.29
C ARG A 49 16.36 -4.94 -7.67
N LEU A 50 15.68 -4.52 -6.61
CA LEU A 50 14.67 -5.33 -5.94
C LEU A 50 13.42 -5.52 -6.78
N PHE A 51 13.00 -4.51 -7.54
CA PHE A 51 11.92 -4.67 -8.52
C PHE A 51 12.28 -5.72 -9.59
N VAL A 52 13.50 -5.68 -10.13
CA VAL A 52 13.98 -6.68 -11.09
C VAL A 52 14.03 -8.08 -10.46
N PHE A 53 14.46 -8.18 -9.20
CA PHE A 53 14.44 -9.44 -8.44
C PHE A 53 13.02 -10.00 -8.28
N GLN A 54 12.04 -9.20 -7.85
CA GLN A 54 10.64 -9.64 -7.75
C GLN A 54 10.08 -10.10 -9.10
N ARG A 55 10.41 -9.39 -10.18
CA ARG A 55 10.03 -9.79 -11.54
C ARG A 55 10.63 -11.16 -11.91
N ALA A 56 11.89 -11.41 -11.58
CA ALA A 56 12.53 -12.69 -11.82
C ALA A 56 11.88 -13.82 -10.99
N CYS A 57 11.51 -13.56 -9.73
CA CYS A 57 10.77 -14.50 -8.89
C CYS A 57 9.40 -14.85 -9.48
N ASN A 58 8.64 -13.85 -9.94
CA ASN A 58 7.37 -14.10 -10.62
C ASN A 58 7.56 -14.91 -11.92
N GLN A 59 8.56 -14.57 -12.73
CA GLN A 59 8.88 -15.33 -13.94
C GLN A 59 9.25 -16.79 -13.63
N LEU A 60 10.04 -17.03 -12.57
CA LEU A 60 10.40 -18.36 -12.10
C LEU A 60 9.15 -19.17 -11.71
N TYR A 61 8.21 -18.56 -10.98
CA TYR A 61 6.91 -19.16 -10.66
C TYR A 61 6.14 -19.54 -11.94
N GLN A 62 5.97 -18.60 -12.87
CA GLN A 62 5.21 -18.83 -14.11
C GLN A 62 5.85 -19.92 -15.00
N LEU A 63 7.19 -20.02 -15.00
CA LEU A 63 7.90 -21.09 -15.71
C LEU A 63 7.79 -22.44 -15.01
N SER A 64 7.77 -22.46 -13.67
CA SER A 64 7.54 -23.67 -12.87
C SER A 64 6.15 -24.25 -13.14
N VAL A 65 5.12 -23.41 -13.18
CA VAL A 65 3.74 -23.81 -13.56
C VAL A 65 3.68 -24.42 -14.97
N LYS A 66 4.51 -23.94 -15.90
CA LYS A 66 4.60 -24.45 -17.28
C LYS A 66 5.52 -25.67 -17.44
N GLY A 67 6.10 -26.19 -16.35
CA GLY A 67 7.06 -27.30 -16.40
C GLY A 67 8.41 -26.95 -17.03
N LYS A 68 8.76 -25.66 -17.15
CA LYS A 68 10.03 -25.17 -17.71
C LYS A 68 11.09 -24.87 -16.66
N GLN A 69 10.70 -24.89 -15.38
CA GLN A 69 11.55 -24.72 -14.20
C GLN A 69 11.11 -25.74 -13.13
N PRO A 70 11.91 -26.02 -12.08
CA PRO A 70 11.59 -27.03 -11.09
C PRO A 70 10.18 -26.88 -10.51
N ALA A 71 9.39 -27.95 -10.55
CA ALA A 71 7.98 -27.93 -10.16
C ALA A 71 7.76 -27.63 -8.66
N TRP A 72 8.79 -27.78 -7.82
CA TRP A 72 8.68 -27.49 -6.39
C TRP A 72 8.40 -26.00 -6.11
N VAL A 73 8.84 -25.08 -6.99
CA VAL A 73 8.63 -23.64 -6.79
C VAL A 73 7.14 -23.30 -6.81
N ALA A 74 6.43 -23.71 -7.86
CA ALA A 74 4.99 -23.51 -7.94
C ALA A 74 4.26 -24.23 -6.80
N ARG A 75 4.60 -25.50 -6.53
CA ARG A 75 3.99 -26.26 -5.43
C ARG A 75 4.14 -25.58 -4.08
N TYR A 76 5.31 -25.02 -3.77
CA TYR A 76 5.57 -24.34 -2.52
C TYR A 76 4.79 -23.03 -2.43
N LEU A 77 4.80 -22.21 -3.49
CA LEU A 77 4.10 -20.93 -3.51
C LEU A 77 2.57 -21.06 -3.58
N ASP A 78 2.05 -22.17 -4.08
CA ASP A 78 0.61 -22.46 -4.11
C ASP A 78 0.10 -23.08 -2.79
N ALA A 79 1.00 -23.59 -1.94
CA ALA A 79 0.62 -24.31 -0.73
C ALA A 79 -0.24 -23.44 0.20
N GLY A 80 -1.39 -23.96 0.64
CA GLY A 80 -2.32 -23.28 1.54
C GLY A 80 -3.23 -22.23 0.88
N LYS A 81 -3.08 -21.95 -0.41
CA LYS A 81 -3.95 -21.01 -1.14
C LYS A 81 -5.22 -21.71 -1.66
N PRO A 82 -6.38 -21.03 -1.62
CA PRO A 82 -7.58 -21.51 -2.31
C PRO A 82 -7.33 -21.68 -3.82
N VAL A 83 -7.97 -22.67 -4.43
CA VAL A 83 -7.79 -22.99 -5.86
C VAL A 83 -8.17 -21.80 -6.73
N GLU A 84 -9.24 -21.11 -6.38
CA GLU A 84 -9.77 -19.95 -7.11
C GLU A 84 -8.75 -18.80 -7.12
N LEU A 85 -8.01 -18.60 -6.03
CA LEU A 85 -6.97 -17.59 -5.92
C LEU A 85 -5.76 -17.95 -6.78
N ILE A 86 -5.35 -19.22 -6.79
CA ILE A 86 -4.27 -19.72 -7.63
C ILE A 86 -4.63 -19.52 -9.11
N GLU A 87 -5.83 -19.92 -9.53
CA GLU A 87 -6.31 -19.75 -10.90
C GLU A 87 -6.40 -18.27 -11.30
N PHE A 88 -6.90 -17.42 -10.41
CA PHE A 88 -6.97 -15.97 -10.62
C PHE A 88 -5.57 -15.40 -10.87
N SER A 89 -4.60 -15.68 -9.98
CA SER A 89 -3.23 -15.16 -10.07
C SER A 89 -2.48 -15.53 -11.38
N ARG A 90 -2.91 -16.58 -12.08
CA ARG A 90 -2.28 -17.07 -13.33
C ARG A 90 -2.89 -16.49 -14.59
N ARG A 91 -3.98 -15.72 -14.48
CA ARG A 91 -4.67 -15.09 -15.61
C ARG A 91 -3.74 -14.14 -16.34
N LYS A 92 -3.82 -14.13 -17.68
CA LYS A 92 -2.90 -13.35 -18.54
C LYS A 92 -2.99 -11.86 -18.27
N GLU A 93 -4.15 -11.42 -17.80
CA GLU A 93 -4.51 -10.05 -17.52
C GLU A 93 -3.77 -9.47 -16.31
N ILE A 94 -3.37 -10.32 -15.34
CA ILE A 94 -2.79 -9.86 -14.06
C ILE A 94 -1.47 -10.54 -13.68
N ARG A 95 -1.12 -11.67 -14.29
CA ARG A 95 0.04 -12.49 -13.88
C ARG A 95 1.38 -11.75 -13.96
N ASP A 96 1.43 -10.67 -14.73
CA ASP A 96 2.63 -9.84 -14.96
C ASP A 96 2.52 -8.50 -14.22
N ASP A 97 1.42 -8.26 -13.48
CA ASP A 97 1.23 -7.10 -12.62
C ASP A 97 1.97 -7.32 -11.30
N LEU A 98 3.05 -6.56 -11.13
CA LEU A 98 3.90 -6.63 -9.94
C LEU A 98 3.61 -5.48 -8.97
N PRO A 99 3.82 -5.70 -7.67
CA PRO A 99 3.79 -4.65 -6.66
C PRO A 99 4.65 -3.45 -7.08
N ARG A 100 4.02 -2.26 -7.10
CA ARG A 100 4.70 -1.00 -7.45
C ARG A 100 5.31 -0.29 -6.25
N VAL A 101 4.93 -0.71 -5.05
CA VAL A 101 5.49 -0.24 -3.77
C VAL A 101 6.05 -1.46 -3.07
N ILE A 102 7.30 -1.36 -2.62
CA ILE A 102 8.02 -2.42 -1.93
C ILE A 102 8.76 -1.80 -0.75
N ARG A 103 8.89 -2.54 0.35
CA ARG A 103 9.65 -2.11 1.52
C ARG A 103 10.72 -3.16 1.84
N PRO A 104 11.99 -2.88 1.50
CA PRO A 104 13.09 -3.69 2.00
C PRO A 104 13.44 -3.31 3.43
N ASP A 105 13.53 -4.30 4.30
CA ASP A 105 14.00 -4.10 5.66
C ASP A 105 15.51 -4.33 5.69
N LEU A 106 16.24 -3.29 6.11
CA LEU A 106 17.69 -3.26 6.07
C LEU A 106 18.28 -3.26 7.49
N ILE A 107 19.28 -4.10 7.70
CA ILE A 107 20.11 -4.10 8.90
C ILE A 107 21.46 -3.49 8.53
N LEU A 108 21.81 -2.40 9.20
CA LEU A 108 23.12 -1.75 9.03
C LEU A 108 24.21 -2.50 9.80
N THR A 109 25.37 -2.60 9.19
CA THR A 109 26.57 -3.28 9.68
C THR A 109 27.80 -2.41 9.40
N ASP A 110 28.95 -2.75 9.99
CA ASP A 110 30.18 -2.01 9.77
C ASP A 110 30.67 -2.08 8.31
N GLU A 111 30.35 -3.16 7.57
CA GLU A 111 30.72 -3.33 6.16
C GLU A 111 29.67 -2.86 5.14
N GLY A 112 28.49 -2.43 5.58
CA GLY A 112 27.38 -2.04 4.69
C GLY A 112 26.02 -2.41 5.26
N TYR A 113 25.13 -2.96 4.44
CA TYR A 113 23.81 -3.40 4.89
C TYR A 113 23.46 -4.81 4.41
N ILE A 114 22.61 -5.47 5.19
CA ILE A 114 22.00 -6.76 4.87
C ILE A 114 20.51 -6.53 4.67
N ILE A 115 19.94 -7.16 3.65
CA ILE A 115 18.49 -7.19 3.43
C ILE A 115 17.93 -8.33 4.26
N ALA A 116 17.13 -8.02 5.27
CA ALA A 116 16.48 -9.00 6.14
C ALA A 116 15.19 -9.54 5.49
N GLU A 117 14.40 -8.64 4.89
CA GLU A 117 13.11 -8.95 4.28
C GLU A 117 12.83 -8.03 3.09
N ILE A 118 11.97 -8.50 2.18
CA ILE A 118 11.34 -7.67 1.14
C ILE A 118 9.83 -7.84 1.26
N ASP A 119 9.15 -6.79 1.72
CA ASP A 119 7.70 -6.76 1.83
C ASP A 119 7.08 -6.13 0.56
N SER A 120 6.11 -6.83 -0.02
CA SER A 120 5.38 -6.41 -1.22
C SER A 120 3.96 -5.93 -0.96
N VAL A 121 3.49 -5.96 0.30
CA VAL A 121 2.23 -5.36 0.74
C VAL A 121 2.51 -4.48 1.98
N PRO A 122 3.39 -3.47 1.84
CA PRO A 122 3.88 -2.76 3.02
C PRO A 122 2.88 -1.71 3.51
N GLY A 123 2.79 -1.60 4.84
CA GLY A 123 2.29 -0.39 5.49
C GLY A 123 3.39 0.64 5.71
N GLY A 124 3.04 1.74 6.37
CA GLY A 124 3.96 2.80 6.79
C GLY A 124 4.26 3.84 5.72
N ILE A 125 3.56 3.78 4.59
CA ILE A 125 3.69 4.74 3.50
C ILE A 125 3.24 6.12 3.97
N GLY A 126 2.07 6.21 4.61
CA GLY A 126 1.52 7.50 5.02
C GLY A 126 2.25 8.05 6.24
N LEU A 127 2.68 7.16 7.15
CA LEU A 127 3.59 7.54 8.22
C LEU A 127 4.89 8.12 7.68
N THR A 128 5.55 7.43 6.74
CA THR A 128 6.81 7.91 6.18
C THR A 128 6.59 9.26 5.50
N GLY A 129 5.49 9.42 4.76
CA GLY A 129 5.10 10.71 4.19
C GLY A 129 4.89 11.81 5.23
N TRP A 130 4.26 11.50 6.37
CA TRP A 130 4.12 12.46 7.47
C TRP A 130 5.49 12.80 8.10
N LEU A 131 6.34 11.81 8.36
CA LEU A 131 7.71 12.03 8.86
C LEU A 131 8.51 12.93 7.90
N ASN A 132 8.42 12.67 6.60
CA ASN A 132 9.03 13.50 5.56
C ASN A 132 8.58 14.97 5.68
N GLN A 133 7.28 15.21 5.82
CA GLN A 133 6.74 16.57 5.95
C GLN A 133 7.21 17.25 7.24
N THR A 134 7.08 16.56 8.37
CA THR A 134 7.40 17.12 9.69
C THR A 134 8.89 17.41 9.82
N TYR A 135 9.76 16.48 9.44
CA TYR A 135 11.20 16.67 9.60
C TYR A 135 11.78 17.66 8.59
N SER A 136 11.21 17.78 7.39
CA SER A 136 11.63 18.77 6.40
C SER A 136 11.42 20.22 6.87
N GLY A 137 10.53 20.46 7.84
CA GLY A 137 10.37 21.76 8.49
C GLY A 137 11.58 22.19 9.32
N PHE A 138 12.44 21.24 9.70
CA PHE A 138 13.67 21.48 10.47
C PHE A 138 14.93 21.27 9.64
N ASP A 139 14.96 20.20 8.83
CA ASP A 139 16.15 19.70 8.15
C ASP A 139 15.97 19.77 6.62
N ARG A 140 16.86 20.49 5.92
CA ARG A 140 16.80 20.62 4.45
C ARG A 140 17.27 19.38 3.67
N GLY A 141 17.73 18.35 4.37
CA GLY A 141 18.40 17.17 3.79
C GLY A 141 17.63 15.85 3.97
N VAL A 142 16.35 15.89 4.34
CA VAL A 142 15.54 14.68 4.48
C VAL A 142 15.43 13.97 3.13
N VAL A 143 15.73 12.67 3.12
CA VAL A 143 15.67 11.83 1.91
C VAL A 143 14.25 11.82 1.34
N GLY A 144 14.12 12.09 0.03
CA GLY A 144 12.82 12.26 -0.63
C GLY A 144 12.15 13.63 -0.40
N GLY A 145 12.74 14.49 0.43
CA GLY A 145 12.22 15.81 0.76
C GLY A 145 10.85 15.77 1.46
N GLU A 146 10.14 16.89 1.45
CA GLU A 146 8.82 17.02 2.08
C GLU A 146 7.76 16.13 1.42
N ASN A 147 7.85 15.94 0.10
CA ASN A 147 6.74 15.49 -0.74
C ASN A 147 6.99 14.15 -1.45
N GLY A 148 8.21 13.60 -1.42
CA GLY A 148 8.59 12.46 -2.25
C GLY A 148 7.74 11.20 -2.06
N MET A 149 7.28 10.90 -0.85
CA MET A 149 6.38 9.76 -0.61
C MET A 149 5.01 9.96 -1.27
N LEU A 150 4.46 11.18 -1.21
CA LEU A 150 3.19 11.51 -1.84
C LEU A 150 3.33 11.50 -3.37
N ASP A 151 4.41 12.06 -3.90
CA ASP A 151 4.69 12.08 -5.34
C ASP A 151 4.90 10.66 -5.88
N GLY A 152 5.63 9.83 -5.13
CA GLY A 152 5.83 8.42 -5.43
C GLY A 152 4.52 7.65 -5.44
N PHE A 153 3.67 7.84 -4.42
CA PHE A 153 2.35 7.19 -4.36
C PHE A 153 1.41 7.65 -5.47
N GLU A 154 1.37 8.95 -5.78
CA GLU A 154 0.59 9.50 -6.90
C GLU A 154 1.03 8.89 -8.24
N SER A 155 2.34 8.66 -8.43
CA SER A 155 2.86 8.00 -9.63
C SER A 155 2.34 6.56 -9.80
N VAL A 156 1.85 5.93 -8.71
CA VAL A 156 1.22 4.61 -8.76
C VAL A 156 -0.13 4.66 -9.46
N LEU A 157 -0.87 5.75 -9.26
CA LEU A 157 -2.23 5.99 -9.77
C LEU A 157 -2.30 7.35 -10.50
N PRO A 158 -1.60 7.52 -11.63
CA PRO A 158 -1.44 8.84 -12.29
C PRO A 158 -2.74 9.43 -12.86
N LYS A 159 -3.83 8.66 -12.88
CA LYS A 159 -5.17 9.08 -13.33
C LYS A 159 -6.16 9.22 -12.16
N GLY A 160 -5.66 9.10 -10.93
CA GLY A 160 -6.45 8.81 -9.75
C GLY A 160 -6.85 7.34 -9.67
N GLY A 161 -7.45 6.97 -8.55
CA GLY A 161 -7.95 5.62 -8.30
C GLY A 161 -8.46 5.45 -6.88
N ASP A 162 -8.96 4.26 -6.61
CA ASP A 162 -9.59 3.92 -5.34
C ASP A 162 -8.61 3.11 -4.50
N VAL A 163 -8.49 3.46 -3.22
CA VAL A 163 -7.72 2.67 -2.26
C VAL A 163 -8.67 1.69 -1.58
N VAL A 164 -8.49 0.41 -1.88
CA VAL A 164 -9.26 -0.68 -1.27
C VAL A 164 -8.39 -1.35 -0.21
N ILE A 165 -8.95 -1.52 0.99
CA ILE A 165 -8.27 -2.11 2.15
C ILE A 165 -9.14 -3.24 2.66
N SER A 166 -8.57 -4.43 2.80
CA SER A 166 -9.28 -5.57 3.38
C SER A 166 -9.52 -5.35 4.88
N GLN A 167 -10.47 -6.09 5.45
CA GLN A 167 -10.71 -6.06 6.90
C GLN A 167 -9.48 -6.52 7.69
N GLU A 168 -8.72 -7.48 7.18
CA GLU A 168 -7.46 -7.94 7.78
C GLU A 168 -6.39 -6.83 7.81
N ALA A 169 -6.41 -5.93 6.82
CA ALA A 169 -5.51 -4.80 6.70
C ALA A 169 -6.07 -3.51 7.33
N ALA A 170 -7.14 -3.58 8.13
CA ALA A 170 -7.84 -2.39 8.64
C ALA A 170 -6.95 -1.46 9.48
N THR A 171 -5.88 -1.98 10.10
CA THR A 171 -4.92 -1.20 10.89
C THR A 171 -4.13 -0.18 10.06
N TYR A 172 -4.03 -0.37 8.73
CA TYR A 172 -3.39 0.54 7.78
C TYR A 172 -4.35 1.62 7.24
N ARG A 173 -5.64 1.54 7.56
CA ARG A 173 -6.64 2.50 7.06
C ARG A 173 -6.32 3.98 7.39
N PRO A 174 -5.84 4.33 8.61
CA PRO A 174 -5.56 5.72 8.94
C PRO A 174 -4.48 6.35 8.04
N GLU A 175 -3.37 5.65 7.77
CA GLU A 175 -2.33 6.18 6.89
C GLU A 175 -2.79 6.34 5.43
N MET A 176 -3.61 5.41 4.92
CA MET A 176 -4.14 5.51 3.57
C MET A 176 -5.14 6.66 3.44
N ALA A 177 -5.97 6.87 4.45
CA ALA A 177 -6.87 8.03 4.52
C ALA A 177 -6.08 9.34 4.56
N TRP A 178 -4.97 9.38 5.30
CA TRP A 178 -4.07 10.53 5.35
C TRP A 178 -3.46 10.84 3.97
N ILE A 179 -2.90 9.83 3.29
CA ILE A 179 -2.34 10.01 1.93
C ILE A 179 -3.40 10.54 0.98
N ALA A 180 -4.57 9.90 0.95
CA ALA A 180 -5.67 10.30 0.07
C ALA A 180 -6.11 11.75 0.32
N ALA A 181 -6.24 12.16 1.59
CA ALA A 181 -6.59 13.52 1.95
C ALA A 181 -5.53 14.53 1.47
N ARG A 182 -4.24 14.22 1.63
CA ARG A 182 -3.14 15.09 1.17
C ARG A 182 -3.10 15.24 -0.34
N LEU A 183 -3.24 14.15 -1.09
CA LEU A 183 -3.27 14.20 -2.55
C LEU A 183 -4.49 14.96 -3.07
N ASN A 184 -5.68 14.69 -2.52
CA ASN A 184 -6.90 15.42 -2.87
C ASN A 184 -6.78 16.93 -2.60
N GLN A 185 -6.17 17.31 -1.47
CA GLN A 185 -5.91 18.71 -1.16
C GLN A 185 -4.98 19.37 -2.20
N ARG A 186 -3.91 18.69 -2.62
CA ARG A 186 -2.99 19.21 -3.67
C ARG A 186 -3.72 19.42 -5.00
N HIS A 187 -4.56 18.47 -5.42
CA HIS A 187 -5.32 18.59 -6.65
C HIS A 187 -6.37 19.72 -6.59
N ALA A 188 -7.04 19.88 -5.45
CA ALA A 188 -7.98 20.99 -5.25
C ALA A 188 -7.29 22.36 -5.34
N VAL A 189 -6.10 22.50 -4.73
CA VAL A 189 -5.28 23.73 -4.80
C VAL A 189 -4.74 23.98 -6.20
N ALA A 190 -4.38 22.93 -6.93
CA ALA A 190 -3.90 23.01 -8.32
C ALA A 190 -5.02 23.30 -9.35
N GLY A 191 -6.28 23.43 -8.94
CA GLY A 191 -7.41 23.63 -9.84
C GLY A 191 -7.74 22.40 -10.71
N VAL A 192 -7.15 21.25 -10.41
CA VAL A 192 -7.40 19.97 -11.09
C VAL A 192 -8.57 19.30 -10.38
N GLY A 193 -9.79 19.72 -10.71
CA GLY A 193 -11.00 19.22 -10.04
C GLY A 193 -11.25 17.73 -10.28
N TYR A 194 -11.21 16.92 -9.22
CA TYR A 194 -11.86 15.61 -9.18
C TYR A 194 -13.05 15.67 -8.21
N PRO A 195 -14.29 15.36 -8.64
CA PRO A 195 -15.47 15.48 -7.80
C PRO A 195 -15.63 14.21 -6.93
N GLY A 196 -15.44 14.35 -5.62
CA GLY A 196 -15.76 13.30 -4.65
C GLY A 196 -16.07 13.89 -3.28
N SER A 197 -17.35 13.96 -2.91
CA SER A 197 -17.77 14.28 -1.54
C SER A 197 -18.20 13.02 -0.79
N ILE A 198 -17.94 13.01 0.52
CA ILE A 198 -18.35 11.96 1.47
C ILE A 198 -19.85 12.11 1.74
N ARG A 199 -20.65 11.05 1.59
CA ARG A 199 -22.01 10.97 2.15
C ARG A 199 -22.17 9.68 2.95
N ASN A 200 -22.72 9.79 4.16
CA ASN A 200 -23.11 8.65 5.00
C ASN A 200 -24.52 8.19 4.59
N SER A 201 -24.73 6.88 4.44
CA SER A 201 -26.09 6.31 4.31
C SER A 201 -26.36 5.40 5.51
N GLU A 202 -27.37 5.74 6.29
CA GLU A 202 -27.97 4.86 7.30
C GLU A 202 -28.63 3.65 6.62
N SER A 203 -28.55 2.51 7.30
CA SER A 203 -29.10 1.22 6.89
C SER A 203 -30.63 1.28 6.79
N ALA A 204 -31.17 1.16 5.58
CA ALA A 204 -32.59 0.88 5.36
C ALA A 204 -32.81 -0.64 5.35
N GLY A 205 -33.66 -1.10 6.27
CA GLY A 205 -33.96 -2.50 6.52
C GLY A 205 -34.70 -3.22 5.38
N GLU A 206 -34.75 -4.54 5.53
CA GLU A 206 -35.45 -5.50 4.69
C GLU A 206 -36.90 -5.09 4.38
N SER A 207 -37.27 -5.19 3.11
CA SER A 207 -38.64 -5.56 2.75
C SER A 207 -38.67 -6.26 1.38
N SER A 208 -39.47 -7.32 1.33
CA SER A 208 -39.63 -8.26 0.23
C SER A 208 -40.34 -7.67 -1.00
N SER A 209 -40.00 -8.11 -2.23
CA SER A 209 -40.93 -8.85 -3.12
C SER A 209 -40.44 -8.98 -4.59
N ARG A 210 -40.55 -10.22 -5.09
CA ARG A 210 -41.00 -10.72 -6.43
C ARG A 210 -40.45 -10.16 -7.76
N HIS A 211 -39.82 -11.09 -8.50
CA HIS A 211 -39.99 -11.45 -9.94
C HIS A 211 -39.81 -10.37 -11.04
N GLN A 212 -38.78 -10.52 -11.90
CA GLN A 212 -38.94 -11.00 -13.29
C GLN A 212 -37.61 -11.06 -14.11
N SER A 213 -37.38 -12.27 -14.65
CA SER A 213 -36.80 -12.69 -15.95
C SER A 213 -35.92 -11.78 -16.83
N SER A 214 -34.75 -12.34 -17.16
CA SER A 214 -34.08 -12.44 -18.48
C SER A 214 -33.98 -11.21 -19.40
N ARG A 215 -32.74 -10.78 -19.69
CA ARG A 215 -32.25 -10.49 -21.08
C ARG A 215 -30.75 -10.20 -21.09
N ILE A 216 -30.01 -11.01 -21.84
CA ILE A 216 -28.64 -10.71 -22.29
C ILE A 216 -28.74 -9.58 -23.32
N SER A 217 -28.04 -8.46 -23.08
CA SER A 217 -27.79 -7.42 -24.08
C SER A 217 -26.33 -7.01 -24.03
N LYS A 218 -25.61 -7.31 -25.13
CA LYS A 218 -24.32 -6.69 -25.45
C LYS A 218 -24.53 -5.19 -25.64
N ARG A 219 -23.88 -4.35 -24.82
CA ARG A 219 -23.66 -2.93 -25.12
C ARG A 219 -22.17 -2.64 -25.22
N LYS A 220 -21.80 -2.09 -26.37
CA LYS A 220 -20.49 -1.54 -26.71
C LYS A 220 -20.63 -0.01 -26.63
N CYS A 221 -19.57 0.67 -26.19
CA CYS A 221 -19.30 2.11 -26.24
C CYS A 221 -19.93 3.03 -25.17
N GLY A 222 -19.04 3.66 -24.39
CA GLY A 222 -19.11 5.09 -24.08
C GLY A 222 -19.96 5.54 -22.90
N SER A 223 -19.38 5.58 -21.69
CA SER A 223 -19.67 6.65 -20.72
C SER A 223 -18.55 6.77 -19.70
N ARG A 224 -18.25 8.03 -19.36
CA ARG A 224 -17.30 8.48 -18.34
C ARG A 224 -17.54 7.73 -17.03
N PHE A 225 -16.51 7.09 -16.50
CA PHE A 225 -16.50 6.65 -15.10
C PHE A 225 -15.93 7.78 -14.25
N SER A 226 -16.73 8.25 -13.31
CA SER A 226 -16.49 9.40 -12.45
C SER A 226 -16.67 8.98 -11.00
N GLY A 227 -15.63 9.21 -10.19
CA GLY A 227 -15.67 9.33 -8.73
C GLY A 227 -15.70 8.01 -7.95
N CYS A 228 -14.96 7.97 -6.84
CA CYS A 228 -15.20 7.03 -5.75
C CYS A 228 -15.15 7.74 -4.40
N SER A 229 -16.09 7.35 -3.54
CA SER A 229 -16.24 7.82 -2.17
C SER A 229 -16.46 6.64 -1.21
N ARG A 230 -15.97 5.42 -1.51
CA ARG A 230 -16.35 4.24 -0.72
C ARG A 230 -15.18 3.30 -0.41
N CYS A 231 -14.86 3.16 0.88
CA CYS A 231 -14.31 1.92 1.40
C CYS A 231 -15.49 0.99 1.65
N GLU A 232 -15.66 -0.04 0.82
CA GLU A 232 -16.52 -1.18 1.15
C GLU A 232 -15.66 -2.27 1.75
N ASN A 233 -16.15 -2.91 2.82
CA ASN A 233 -15.68 -4.24 3.19
C ASN A 233 -16.20 -5.20 2.11
N SER A 234 -15.30 -5.67 1.25
CA SER A 234 -15.60 -6.80 0.37
C SER A 234 -14.92 -8.05 0.93
N GLY A 235 -15.74 -8.98 1.43
CA GLY A 235 -15.30 -10.28 1.89
C GLY A 235 -16.32 -10.90 2.84
N ASP A 236 -17.10 -11.86 2.34
CA ASP A 236 -17.79 -12.80 3.22
C ASP A 236 -16.72 -13.54 4.03
N GLU A 237 -16.89 -13.59 5.36
CA GLU A 237 -15.95 -14.09 6.38
C GLU A 237 -15.51 -15.57 6.23
N THR A 238 -15.90 -16.24 5.15
CA THR A 238 -15.70 -17.68 4.93
C THR A 238 -14.29 -18.04 4.45
N TRP A 239 -13.49 -17.09 3.96
CA TRP A 239 -12.13 -17.38 3.47
C TRP A 239 -11.04 -17.31 4.56
N ALA A 240 -11.18 -16.41 5.54
CA ALA A 240 -10.17 -16.19 6.58
C ALA A 240 -10.19 -17.28 7.69
N THR A 241 -11.33 -17.95 7.89
CA THR A 241 -11.47 -18.98 8.92
C THR A 241 -10.73 -20.28 8.59
N ASN A 242 -10.36 -20.50 7.32
CA ASN A 242 -9.70 -21.73 6.87
C ASN A 242 -8.16 -21.70 6.91
N ILE A 243 -7.54 -20.54 7.14
CA ILE A 243 -6.07 -20.43 7.22
C ILE A 243 -5.56 -20.72 8.64
N SER A 244 -6.34 -20.37 9.67
CA SER A 244 -5.92 -20.55 11.08
C SER A 244 -6.00 -22.01 11.58
N SER A 245 -6.75 -22.89 10.91
CA SER A 245 -6.87 -24.29 11.31
C SER A 245 -5.71 -25.18 10.85
N ASN A 246 -4.96 -24.77 9.82
CA ASN A 246 -3.86 -25.54 9.24
C ASN A 246 -2.47 -25.21 9.82
N TYR A 247 -2.39 -24.25 10.74
CA TYR A 247 -1.18 -23.95 11.53
C TYR A 247 -1.41 -24.25 13.01
N LYS A 248 -1.63 -25.53 13.33
CA LYS A 248 -1.32 -26.07 14.67
C LYS A 248 -0.11 -26.99 14.53
N LYS A 249 0.96 -26.65 15.26
CA LYS A 249 2.13 -27.53 15.48
C LYS A 249 1.70 -28.85 16.11
#